data_AF-A0A3A5R8P0-F1
#
_entry.id   AF-A0A3A5R8P0-F1
#
_cell.length_a   1.000
_cell.length_b   1.000
_cell.length_c   1.000
_cell.angle_alpha   90.00
_cell.angle_beta   90.00
_cell.angle_gamma   90.00
#
_symmetry.space_group_name_H-M   'P 1'
#
loop_
_entity.id
_entity.type
_entity.pdbx_description
1 polymer ?
#
loop_
_entity_poly.entity_id
_entity_poly.type
_entity_poly.pdbx_seq_one_letter_code
_entity_poly.pdbx_strand_id
1 'polypeptide(L)' 'MRIEYNPMFTLIKQRHLSIGQVARMAGISRATLNRIYASYKANDDSYRPTLTVLVRLCKCLHCHRIDELIKLVEVKLP' A
#
# COMPACT_ATOMS: atom_id res chain seq x y z
N MET A 1 1.45 15.41 17.06
CA MET A 1 1.81 15.05 15.67
C MET A 1 1.20 13.68 15.38
N ARG A 2 -0.01 13.63 14.78
CA ARG A 2 -0.61 12.37 14.33
C ARG A 2 0.11 11.99 13.04
N ILE A 3 0.94 10.95 13.09
CA ILE A 3 1.48 10.36 11.87
C ILE A 3 0.27 9.75 11.16
N GLU A 4 -0.22 10.40 10.10
CA GLU A 4 -1.23 9.85 9.21
C GLU A 4 -0.60 8.65 8.51
N TYR A 5 -0.71 7.48 9.15
CA TYR A 5 -0.24 6.24 8.58
C TYR A 5 -1.15 5.90 7.41
N ASN A 6 -0.57 5.87 6.20
CA ASN A 6 -1.22 5.37 4.99
C ASN A 6 -2.04 4.12 5.36
N PRO A 7 -3.36 4.10 5.07
CA PRO A 7 -4.22 3.05 5.59
C PRO A 7 -3.90 1.64 5.08
N MET A 8 -3.22 1.49 3.93
CA MET A 8 -2.64 0.20 3.53
C MET A 8 -1.61 -0.29 4.56
N PHE A 9 -0.70 0.58 5.03
CA PHE A 9 0.29 0.21 6.03
C PHE A 9 -0.30 0.05 7.43
N THR A 10 -1.36 0.79 7.74
CA THR A 10 -2.16 0.56 8.95
C THR A 10 -2.81 -0.82 8.92
N LEU A 11 -3.39 -1.24 7.79
CA LEU A 11 -3.96 -2.58 7.60
C LEU A 11 -2.90 -3.68 7.70
N ILE A 12 -1.72 -3.47 7.12
CA ILE A 12 -0.59 -4.41 7.25
C ILE A 12 -0.23 -4.62 8.73
N LYS A 13 -0.12 -3.52 9.50
CA LYS A 13 0.17 -3.57 10.94
C LYS A 13 -0.95 -4.24 11.73
N GLN A 14 -2.21 -3.89 11.48
CA GLN A 14 -3.37 -4.47 12.16
C GLN A 14 -3.49 -5.98 11.94
N ARG A 15 -3.04 -6.47 10.79
CA ARG A 15 -3.02 -7.91 10.48
C ARG A 15 -1.77 -8.63 10.99
N HIS A 16 -0.90 -7.94 11.74
CA HIS A 16 0.38 -8.47 12.22
C HIS A 16 1.26 -9.06 11.10
N LEU A 17 1.15 -8.51 9.88
CA LEU A 17 1.95 -8.92 8.74
C LEU A 17 3.20 -8.05 8.63
N SER A 18 4.33 -8.67 8.32
CA SER A 18 5.54 -7.94 7.92
C SER A 18 5.45 -7.50 6.46
N ILE A 19 6.15 -6.41 6.12
CA ILE A 19 6.33 -5.96 4.72
C ILE A 19 6.86 -7.10 3.83
N GLY A 20 7.74 -7.94 4.35
CA GLY A 20 8.27 -9.10 3.61
C GLY A 20 7.20 -10.15 3.32
N GLN A 21 6.32 -10.45 4.28
CA GLN A 21 5.19 -11.36 4.09
C GLN A 21 4.19 -10.81 3.07
N VAL A 22 3.84 -9.52 3.17
CA VAL A 22 2.90 -8.88 2.23
C VAL A 22 3.46 -8.85 0.81
N ALA A 23 4.75 -8.51 0.65
CA ALA A 23 5.40 -8.55 -0.67
C ALA A 23 5.35 -9.96 -1.28
N ARG A 24 5.64 -10.99 -0.48
CA ARG A 24 5.58 -12.39 -0.91
C ARG A 24 4.16 -12.81 -1.29
N MET A 25 3.18 -12.53 -0.44
CA MET A 25 1.77 -12.89 -0.65
C MET A 25 1.15 -12.15 -1.86
N ALA A 26 1.52 -10.89 -2.06
CA ALA A 26 1.09 -10.10 -3.22
C ALA A 26 1.88 -10.44 -4.49
N GLY A 27 2.90 -11.30 -4.44
CA GLY A 27 3.73 -11.62 -5.59
C GLY A 27 4.42 -10.39 -6.20
N ILE A 28 4.94 -9.50 -5.35
CA ILE A 28 5.71 -8.32 -5.73
C ILE A 28 7.06 -8.31 -5.03
N SER A 29 8.02 -7.57 -5.57
CA SER A 29 9.32 -7.43 -4.90
C SER A 29 9.18 -6.62 -3.60
N ARG A 30 9.98 -6.95 -2.59
CA ARG A 30 10.07 -6.16 -1.34
C ARG A 30 10.50 -4.72 -1.64
N ALA A 31 11.34 -4.52 -2.65
CA ALA A 31 11.74 -3.19 -3.11
C ALA A 31 10.55 -2.37 -3.64
N THR A 32 9.65 -2.99 -4.41
CA THR A 32 8.41 -2.37 -4.88
C THR A 32 7.57 -1.89 -3.69
N LEU A 33 7.33 -2.76 -2.71
CA LEU A 33 6.51 -2.38 -1.54
C LEU A 33 7.18 -1.31 -0.67
N ASN A 34 8.51 -1.33 -0.53
CA ASN A 34 9.26 -0.28 0.16
C ASN A 34 9.22 1.06 -0.58
N ARG A 35 9.26 1.08 -1.92
CA ARG A 35 9.13 2.31 -2.71
C ARG A 35 7.74 2.92 -2.56
N ILE A 36 6.70 2.09 -2.56
CA ILE A 36 5.33 2.51 -2.24
C ILE A 36 5.33 3.16 -0.85
N TYR A 37 5.86 2.48 0.17
CA TYR A 37 5.92 3.03 1.53
C TYR A 37 6.66 4.38 1.60
N ALA A 38 7.81 4.48 0.96
CA ALA A 38 8.66 5.66 1.00
C ALA A 38 7.98 6.87 0.33
N SER A 39 7.42 6.67 -0.88
CA SER A 39 6.70 7.72 -1.62
C SER A 39 5.51 8.24 -0.82
N TYR A 40 4.72 7.35 -0.20
CA TYR A 40 3.64 7.76 0.70
C TYR A 40 4.12 8.47 1.96
N LYS A 41 5.19 7.97 2.60
CA LYS A 41 5.75 8.58 3.82
C LYS A 41 6.30 9.98 3.56
N ALA A 42 6.93 10.19 2.41
CA ALA A 42 7.44 11.48 1.97
C ALA A 42 6.34 12.42 1.46
N ASN A 43 5.11 11.93 1.31
CA ASN A 43 4.01 12.62 0.65
C ASN A 43 4.41 13.15 -0.73
N ASP A 44 5.23 12.40 -1.47
CA ASP A 44 5.70 12.75 -2.81
C ASP A 44 5.19 11.75 -3.84
N ASP A 45 5.09 12.18 -5.09
CA ASP A 45 4.62 11.35 -6.20
C ASP A 45 5.80 10.60 -6.87
N SER A 46 6.89 10.37 -6.12
CA SER A 46 8.12 9.77 -6.64
C SER A 46 7.92 8.34 -7.13
N TYR A 47 6.89 7.64 -6.63
CA TYR A 47 6.57 6.29 -7.05
C TYR A 47 5.07 6.02 -7.10
N ARG A 48 4.53 5.86 -8.31
CA ARG A 48 3.15 5.42 -8.55
C ARG A 48 3.11 3.91 -8.84
N PRO A 49 2.55 3.07 -7.96
CA PRO A 49 2.36 1.65 -8.24
C PRO A 49 1.37 1.43 -9.38
N THR A 50 1.60 0.40 -10.19
CA THR A 50 0.66 0.04 -11.27
C THR A 50 -0.64 -0.52 -10.69
N LEU A 51 -1.74 -0.41 -11.44
CA LEU A 51 -3.02 -0.98 -11.05
C LEU A 51 -2.92 -2.48 -10.70
N THR A 52 -2.10 -3.23 -11.43
CA THR A 52 -1.83 -4.65 -11.13
C THR A 52 -1.21 -4.86 -9.75
N VAL A 53 -0.28 -4.02 -9.33
CA VAL A 53 0.34 -4.07 -7.99
C VAL A 53 -0.71 -3.75 -6.93
N LEU A 54 -1.56 -2.75 -7.17
CA LEU A 54 -2.67 -2.39 -6.27
C LEU A 54 -3.67 -3.53 -6.14
N VAL A 55 -4.08 -4.16 -7.23
CA VAL A 55 -4.98 -5.33 -7.23
C VAL A 55 -4.41 -6.47 -6.40
N ARG A 56 -3.11 -6.77 -6.58
CA ARG A 56 -2.43 -7.83 -5.83
C ARG A 56 -2.35 -7.53 -4.33
N LEU A 57 -2.06 -6.29 -3.97
CA LEU A 57 -2.05 -5.84 -2.57
C LEU A 57 -3.45 -5.89 -1.95
N CYS A 58 -4.47 -5.45 -2.68
CA CYS A 58 -5.88 -5.51 -2.26
C CYS A 58 -6.33 -6.94 -1.97
N LYS A 59 -6.02 -7.89 -2.86
CA LYS A 59 -6.33 -9.31 -2.67
C LYS A 59 -5.57 -9.89 -1.48
N CYS A 60 -4.27 -9.62 -1.36
CA CYS A 60 -3.43 -10.08 -0.25
C CYS A 60 -3.93 -9.58 1.11
N LEU A 61 -4.38 -8.33 1.17
CA LEU A 61 -4.85 -7.71 2.40
C LEU A 61 -6.34 -7.95 2.64
N HIS A 62 -6.98 -8.82 1.87
CA HIS A 62 -8.43 -9.08 1.91
C HIS A 62 -9.25 -7.79 2.02
N CYS A 63 -8.86 -6.77 1.27
CA CYS A 63 -9.65 -5.56 1.16
C CYS A 63 -10.92 -5.89 0.37
N HIS A 64 -12.09 -5.61 0.94
CA HIS A 64 -13.39 -5.96 0.35
C HIS A 64 -13.68 -5.17 -0.93
N ARG A 65 -13.03 -4.01 -1.12
CA ARG A 65 -13.18 -3.17 -2.31
C ARG A 65 -11.83 -2.68 -2.80
N ILE A 66 -11.58 -2.85 -4.09
CA ILE A 66 -10.40 -2.28 -4.76
C ILE A 66 -10.44 -0.75 -4.71
N ASP A 67 -11.65 -0.18 -4.74
CA ASP A 67 -11.91 1.25 -4.62
C ASP A 67 -11.41 1.83 -3.30
N GLU A 68 -11.39 1.03 -2.22
CA GLU A 68 -10.77 1.46 -0.97
C GLU A 68 -9.27 1.54 -1.17
N LEU A 69 -8.62 0.51 -1.72
CA LEU A 69 -7.18 0.56 -1.96
C LEU A 69 -6.78 1.65 -2.95
N ILE A 70 -7.59 1.87 -4.00
CA ILE A 70 -7.41 2.96 -4.97
C ILE A 70 -7.60 4.30 -4.28
N LYS A 71 -8.67 4.53 -3.50
CA LYS A 71 -8.80 5.76 -2.71
C LYS A 71 -7.60 5.96 -1.78
N LEU A 72 -7.13 4.91 -1.11
CA LEU A 72 -5.95 4.96 -0.23
C LEU A 72 -4.64 5.29 -0.96
N VAL A 73 -4.61 5.06 -2.27
CA VAL A 73 -3.46 5.31 -3.15
C VAL A 73 -3.62 6.64 -3.90
N GLU A 74 -4.85 7.04 -4.21
CA GLU A 74 -5.27 8.20 -4.99
C GLU A 74 -5.85 9.34 -4.13
N VAL A 75 -5.67 9.38 -2.80
CA VAL A 75 -5.92 10.60 -1.99
C VAL A 75 -4.86 11.67 -2.34
N LYS A 76 -4.82 12.08 -3.60
CA LYS A 76 -4.17 13.22 -4.22
C LYS A 76 -4.79 13.40 -5.62
N LEU A 77 -6.09 13.62 -5.66
CA LEU A 77 -6.66 14.47 -6.70
C LEU A 77 -7.40 15.59 -5.96
N PRO A 78 -7.10 16.86 -6.28
CA PRO A 78 -7.73 18.02 -5.65
C PRO A 78 -9.25 18.01 -5.77
#